data_AF-A0A399ZFT1-F1
#
_entry.id   AF-A0A399ZFT1-F1
#
_cell.length_a   1.000
_cell.length_b   1.000
_cell.length_c   1.000
_cell.angle_alpha   90.00
_cell.angle_beta   90.00
_cell.angle_gamma   90.00
#
_symmetry.space_group_name_H-M   'P 1'
#
loop_
_entity.id
_entity.type
_entity.pdbx_description
1 polymer ?
#
loop_
_entity_poly.entity_id
_entity_poly.type
_entity_poly.pdbx_seq_one_letter_code
_entity_poly.pdbx_strand_id
1 'polypeptide(L)'
;MIDLLPYLAGDGRAYMVRHPGGAQEKFRTVRGGSGWRQLKNNQWEEFWHDDSYIWRGVDTSPGDGQYYRQFEDGQTGARWCPRWMAVGQGWESPVEHTVQTYRKDNCQPVDHHRNGRTRNGLRLAARHVRMTWNGVTVEDVVELRTHTGEGMFFGRGWGLVAWSAAWGESAIAHVLPAHEADNVPEKGCFG
;
A
#
# COMPACT_ATOMS: atom_id res chain seq x y z
N MET A 1 1.49 6.64 21.23
CA MET A 1 1.45 5.76 20.03
C MET A 1 0.54 6.39 19.00
N ILE A 2 0.79 6.16 17.72
CA ILE A 2 0.02 6.66 16.59
C ILE A 2 -0.84 5.51 16.06
N ASP A 3 -2.14 5.76 15.88
CA ASP A 3 -3.01 4.88 15.08
C ASP A 3 -2.68 5.10 13.60
N LEU A 4 -2.18 4.07 12.93
CA LEU A 4 -1.80 4.11 11.52
C LEU A 4 -3.00 3.98 10.59
N LEU A 5 -4.13 3.42 11.05
CA LEU A 5 -5.30 3.16 10.20
C LEU A 5 -5.78 4.40 9.41
N PRO A 6 -5.90 5.61 10.01
CA PRO A 6 -6.35 6.80 9.28
C PRO A 6 -5.37 7.29 8.23
N TYR A 7 -4.09 6.90 8.31
CA TYR A 7 -3.07 7.26 7.33
C TYR A 7 -3.11 6.32 6.13
N LEU A 8 -3.23 5.01 6.37
CA LEU A 8 -3.25 4.03 5.27
C LEU A 8 -4.60 3.95 4.55
N ALA A 9 -5.71 3.95 5.29
CA ALA A 9 -7.03 3.75 4.71
C ALA A 9 -7.51 4.95 3.89
N GLY A 10 -7.01 6.15 4.20
CA GLY A 10 -7.43 7.39 3.56
C GLY A 10 -8.94 7.68 3.67
N ASP A 11 -9.37 8.72 2.97
CA ASP A 11 -10.77 9.15 2.84
C ASP A 11 -11.36 8.88 1.45
N GLY A 12 -10.57 8.29 0.55
CA GLY A 12 -10.97 7.92 -0.79
C GLY A 12 -10.96 9.04 -1.82
N ARG A 13 -10.35 10.19 -1.52
CA ARG A 13 -9.98 11.17 -2.55
C ARG A 13 -9.03 10.56 -3.58
N ALA A 14 -9.09 11.05 -4.81
CA ALA A 14 -8.15 10.69 -5.86
C ALA A 14 -7.13 11.81 -6.12
N TYR A 15 -5.92 11.43 -6.47
CA TYR A 15 -4.85 12.34 -6.87
C TYR A 15 -3.94 11.67 -7.87
N MET A 16 -3.24 12.48 -8.67
CA MET A 16 -2.16 11.98 -9.51
C MET A 16 -0.87 11.98 -8.71
N VAL A 17 -0.12 10.87 -8.80
CA VAL A 17 1.31 10.82 -8.44
C VAL A 17 2.14 10.88 -9.71
N ARG A 18 3.36 11.41 -9.60
CA ARG A 18 4.29 11.57 -10.71
C ARG A 18 5.64 10.97 -10.37
N HIS A 19 6.18 10.23 -11.33
CA HIS A 19 7.54 9.69 -11.33
C HIS A 19 8.53 10.71 -11.92
N PRO A 20 9.84 10.64 -11.60
CA PRO A 20 10.85 11.53 -12.17
C PRO A 20 10.87 11.57 -13.70
N GLY A 21 10.51 10.47 -14.37
CA GLY A 21 10.39 10.38 -15.84
C GLY A 21 9.11 10.99 -16.43
N GLY A 22 8.24 11.60 -15.62
CA GLY A 22 7.01 12.25 -16.07
C GLY A 22 5.79 11.31 -16.18
N ALA A 23 5.99 10.00 -16.09
CA ALA A 23 4.89 9.04 -15.97
C ALA A 23 4.02 9.37 -14.74
N GLN A 24 2.72 9.19 -14.88
CA GLN A 24 1.76 9.48 -13.82
C GLN A 24 0.83 8.30 -13.57
N GLU A 25 0.39 8.19 -12.32
CA GLU A 25 -0.57 7.19 -11.89
C GLU A 25 -1.66 7.83 -11.04
N LYS A 26 -2.89 7.37 -11.21
CA LYS A 26 -4.01 7.82 -10.38
C LYS A 26 -4.07 6.98 -9.12
N PHE A 27 -3.89 7.61 -7.96
CA PHE A 27 -3.98 6.95 -6.65
C PHE A 27 -5.29 7.31 -5.97
N ARG A 28 -5.89 6.32 -5.30
CA ARG A 28 -7.12 6.46 -4.50
C ARG A 28 -7.24 5.30 -3.53
N THR A 29 -7.89 5.48 -2.39
CA THR A 29 -8.39 4.37 -1.57
C THR A 29 -9.88 4.14 -1.77
N VAL A 30 -10.31 2.88 -1.82
CA VAL A 30 -11.73 2.53 -1.95
C VAL A 30 -12.09 1.59 -0.83
N ARG A 31 -13.01 2.01 0.05
CA ARG A 31 -13.51 1.19 1.16
C ARG A 31 -14.46 0.12 0.66
N GLY A 32 -14.42 -1.06 1.28
CA GLY A 32 -15.34 -2.16 1.01
C GLY A 32 -15.34 -3.17 2.16
N GLY A 33 -16.52 -3.51 2.67
CA GLY A 33 -16.64 -4.38 3.85
C GLY A 33 -15.87 -3.84 5.05
N SER A 34 -15.08 -4.69 5.70
CA SER A 34 -14.18 -4.34 6.83
C SER A 34 -12.81 -3.81 6.39
N GLY A 35 -12.58 -3.61 5.09
CA GLY A 35 -11.29 -3.26 4.53
C GLY A 35 -11.32 -2.10 3.55
N TRP A 36 -10.19 -1.90 2.89
CA TRP A 36 -10.04 -0.98 1.79
C TRP A 36 -9.07 -1.52 0.76
N ARG A 37 -9.17 -0.99 -0.46
CA ARG A 37 -8.18 -1.19 -1.51
C ARG A 37 -7.42 0.10 -1.73
N GLN A 38 -6.12 0.02 -1.86
CA GLN A 38 -5.29 1.10 -2.37
C GLN A 38 -5.10 0.92 -3.87
N LEU A 39 -5.71 1.79 -4.66
CA LEU A 39 -5.69 1.73 -6.11
C LEU A 39 -4.51 2.53 -6.67
N LYS A 40 -3.88 1.95 -7.70
CA LYS A 40 -2.87 2.56 -8.58
C LYS A 40 -3.35 2.36 -10.02
N ASN A 41 -3.91 3.41 -10.61
CA ASN A 41 -4.78 3.30 -11.79
C ASN A 41 -5.90 2.29 -11.52
N ASN A 42 -6.02 1.20 -12.28
CA ASN A 42 -6.98 0.13 -12.00
C ASN A 42 -6.42 -0.98 -11.11
N GLN A 43 -5.12 -1.06 -10.91
CA GLN A 43 -4.48 -2.07 -10.06
C GLN A 43 -4.70 -1.72 -8.58
N TRP A 44 -4.61 -2.70 -7.69
CA TRP A 44 -4.88 -2.46 -6.28
C TRP A 44 -4.16 -3.42 -5.32
N GLU A 45 -3.92 -2.91 -4.12
CA GLU A 45 -3.50 -3.67 -2.94
C GLU A 45 -4.65 -3.72 -1.93
N GLU A 46 -5.00 -4.90 -1.43
CA GLU A 46 -6.07 -5.09 -0.44
C GLU A 46 -5.54 -5.06 0.98
N PHE A 47 -6.27 -4.33 1.82
CA PHE A 47 -6.00 -4.18 3.23
C PHE A 47 -7.27 -4.31 4.07
N TRP A 48 -7.11 -4.75 5.30
CA TRP A 48 -8.12 -4.68 6.36
C TRP A 48 -7.41 -4.55 7.70
N HIS A 49 -8.17 -4.47 8.78
CA HIS A 49 -7.59 -4.35 10.10
C HIS A 49 -8.40 -5.12 11.13
N ASP A 50 -7.74 -5.44 12.24
CA ASP A 50 -8.37 -5.74 13.51
C ASP A 50 -7.96 -4.66 14.54
N ASP A 51 -8.05 -4.97 15.83
CA ASP A 51 -7.66 -4.03 16.89
C ASP A 51 -6.14 -3.86 17.03
N SER A 52 -5.36 -4.86 16.57
CA SER A 52 -3.92 -4.97 16.76
C SER A 52 -3.12 -4.70 15.49
N TYR A 53 -3.58 -5.17 14.33
CA TYR A 53 -2.82 -5.18 13.09
C TYR A 53 -3.58 -4.61 11.91
N ILE A 54 -2.81 -4.05 10.99
CA ILE A 54 -3.22 -3.88 9.61
C ILE A 54 -2.73 -5.10 8.83
N TRP A 55 -3.66 -5.72 8.11
CA TRP A 55 -3.45 -6.88 7.27
C TRP A 55 -3.40 -6.47 5.81
N ARG A 56 -2.62 -7.20 5.01
CA ARG A 56 -2.57 -7.06 3.56
C ARG A 56 -2.71 -8.42 2.89
N GLY A 57 -3.50 -8.49 1.83
CA GLY A 57 -3.87 -9.74 1.14
C GLY A 57 -3.36 -9.78 -0.30
N VAL A 58 -4.26 -9.49 -1.24
CA VAL A 58 -3.95 -9.47 -2.67
C VAL A 58 -3.25 -8.17 -3.08
N ASP A 59 -2.27 -8.27 -3.97
CA ASP A 59 -1.66 -7.15 -4.70
C ASP A 59 -1.65 -7.45 -6.20
N THR A 60 -2.39 -6.65 -6.96
CA THR A 60 -2.50 -6.75 -8.42
C THR A 60 -1.60 -5.77 -9.16
N SER A 61 -0.73 -5.04 -8.45
CA SER A 61 0.19 -4.05 -9.00
C SER A 61 1.65 -4.48 -9.27
N PRO A 62 2.07 -5.78 -9.22
CA PRO A 62 3.48 -6.10 -9.48
C PRO A 62 3.91 -5.98 -10.95
N GLY A 63 2.97 -5.83 -11.89
CA GLY A 63 3.23 -5.79 -13.33
C GLY A 63 3.15 -7.16 -14.04
N ASP A 64 3.62 -7.22 -15.28
CA ASP A 64 3.83 -8.45 -16.07
C ASP A 64 2.63 -9.40 -16.18
N GLY A 65 1.40 -8.87 -16.14
CA GLY A 65 0.18 -9.67 -16.18
C GLY A 65 0.00 -10.58 -14.97
N GLN A 66 0.62 -10.24 -13.83
CA GLN A 66 0.64 -11.05 -12.61
C GLN A 66 0.01 -10.32 -11.43
N TYR A 67 -0.45 -11.09 -10.46
CA TYR A 67 -0.80 -10.62 -9.11
C TYR A 67 -0.16 -11.57 -8.09
N TYR A 68 -0.01 -11.13 -6.85
CA TYR A 68 0.39 -12.03 -5.78
C TYR A 68 -0.59 -11.96 -4.61
N ARG A 69 -0.60 -13.05 -3.84
CA ARG A 69 -1.28 -13.15 -2.56
C ARG A 69 -0.23 -13.33 -1.47
N GLN A 70 -0.45 -12.68 -0.35
CA GLN A 70 0.28 -12.93 0.88
C GLN A 70 -0.69 -13.39 1.97
N PHE A 71 -0.38 -14.49 2.64
CA PHE A 71 -1.26 -15.06 3.66
C PHE A 71 -0.51 -15.84 4.74
N GLU A 72 -0.95 -15.68 5.98
CA GLU A 72 -0.54 -16.52 7.11
C GLU A 72 -1.32 -17.85 7.10
N ASP A 73 -0.81 -18.86 7.81
CA ASP A 73 -1.45 -20.18 7.86
C ASP A 73 -2.86 -20.06 8.48
N GLY A 74 -3.88 -20.47 7.73
CA GLY A 74 -5.29 -20.37 8.13
C GLY A 74 -5.91 -18.98 7.99
N GLN A 75 -5.21 -18.01 7.40
CA GLN A 75 -5.69 -16.65 7.17
C GLN A 75 -5.80 -16.34 5.67
N THR A 76 -6.59 -15.33 5.31
CA THR A 76 -6.69 -14.83 3.93
C THR A 76 -5.67 -13.74 3.61
N GLY A 77 -4.93 -13.28 4.61
CA GLY A 77 -3.90 -12.24 4.51
C GLY A 77 -2.74 -12.43 5.46
N ALA A 78 -1.78 -11.55 5.35
CA ALA A 78 -0.64 -11.48 6.25
C ALA A 78 -0.64 -10.16 7.02
N ARG A 79 -0.23 -10.19 8.29
CA ARG A 79 -0.01 -8.96 9.06
C ARG A 79 1.04 -8.12 8.34
N TRP A 80 0.67 -6.90 7.99
CA TRP A 80 1.56 -5.96 7.31
C TRP A 80 2.29 -5.10 8.32
N CYS A 81 1.57 -4.57 9.32
CA CYS A 81 2.16 -3.83 10.44
C CYS A 81 1.20 -3.77 11.65
N PRO A 82 1.69 -3.40 12.84
CA PRO A 82 0.84 -3.05 13.97
C PRO A 82 0.00 -1.81 13.63
N ARG A 83 -1.26 -1.81 14.04
CA ARG A 83 -2.13 -0.62 13.93
C ARG A 83 -1.60 0.54 14.75
N TRP A 84 -0.98 0.25 15.90
CA TRP A 84 -0.47 1.23 16.84
C TRP A 84 1.05 1.18 16.89
N MET A 85 1.72 2.28 16.54
CA MET A 85 3.18 2.36 16.55
C MET A 85 3.69 3.66 17.18
N ALA A 86 4.85 3.63 17.83
CA ALA A 86 5.60 4.81 18.23
C ALA A 86 6.58 5.24 17.12
N VAL A 87 6.86 6.54 17.00
CA VAL A 87 7.91 7.02 16.10
C VAL A 87 9.25 6.41 16.52
N GLY A 88 10.01 5.91 15.55
CA GLY A 88 11.25 5.17 15.74
C GLY A 88 11.06 3.66 15.95
N GLN A 89 9.85 3.17 16.24
CA GLN A 89 9.57 1.75 16.48
C GLN A 89 9.74 0.93 15.20
N GLY A 90 10.63 -0.06 15.25
CA GLY A 90 10.69 -1.16 14.30
C GLY A 90 9.74 -2.29 14.71
N TRP A 91 9.23 -3.02 13.73
CA TRP A 91 8.44 -4.21 13.93
C TRP A 91 8.74 -5.24 12.84
N GLU A 92 8.80 -6.50 13.24
CA GLU A 92 8.80 -7.65 12.36
C GLU A 92 7.67 -8.58 12.78
N SER A 93 7.02 -9.20 11.81
CA SER A 93 5.94 -10.15 12.06
C SER A 93 6.44 -11.31 12.91
N PRO A 94 5.72 -11.66 14.01
CA PRO A 94 6.09 -12.78 14.86
C PRO A 94 5.86 -14.13 14.15
N VAL A 95 5.15 -14.17 13.02
CA VAL A 95 4.99 -15.36 12.18
C VAL A 95 5.42 -15.10 10.74
N GLU A 96 5.74 -16.18 10.03
CA GLU A 96 5.91 -16.15 8.59
C GLU A 96 4.57 -16.16 7.87
N HIS A 97 4.58 -15.60 6.67
CA HIS A 97 3.49 -15.72 5.71
C HIS A 97 4.03 -16.30 4.40
N THR A 98 3.13 -16.83 3.58
CA THR A 98 3.43 -17.29 2.23
C THR A 98 3.12 -16.19 1.24
N VAL A 99 4.06 -15.91 0.33
CA VAL A 99 3.83 -15.15 -0.89
C VAL A 99 3.70 -16.13 -2.06
N GLN A 100 2.63 -16.01 -2.84
CA GLN A 100 2.44 -16.79 -4.06
C GLN A 100 1.98 -15.89 -5.20
N THR A 101 2.67 -15.99 -6.33
CA THR A 101 2.37 -15.24 -7.56
C THR A 101 1.50 -16.06 -8.49
N TYR A 102 0.62 -15.39 -9.23
CA TYR A 102 -0.36 -15.99 -10.13
C TYR A 102 -0.47 -15.16 -11.40
N ARG A 103 -0.85 -15.77 -12.53
CA ARG A 103 -1.19 -15.02 -13.75
C ARG A 103 -2.59 -14.41 -13.61
N LYS A 104 -2.78 -13.19 -14.09
CA LYS A 104 -4.10 -12.53 -14.08
C LYS A 104 -5.10 -13.15 -15.07
N ASP A 105 -4.62 -13.74 -16.16
CA ASP A 105 -5.46 -14.25 -17.25
C ASP A 105 -6.19 -15.56 -16.91
N ASN A 106 -5.58 -16.43 -16.10
CA ASN A 106 -6.10 -17.75 -15.76
C ASN A 106 -5.94 -18.15 -14.29
N CYS A 107 -5.36 -17.28 -13.46
CA CYS A 107 -5.14 -17.48 -12.02
C CYS A 107 -4.36 -18.75 -11.67
N GLN A 108 -3.57 -19.27 -12.62
CA GLN A 108 -2.64 -20.35 -12.35
C GLN A 108 -1.43 -19.81 -11.61
N PRO A 109 -0.88 -20.57 -10.65
CA PRO A 109 0.35 -20.19 -9.96
C PRO A 109 1.49 -20.08 -10.96
N VAL A 110 2.36 -19.11 -10.73
CA VAL A 110 3.58 -18.86 -11.51
C VAL A 110 4.77 -19.08 -10.60
N ASP A 111 5.78 -19.80 -11.09
CA ASP A 111 7.08 -19.81 -10.42
C ASP A 111 7.75 -18.45 -10.59
N HIS A 112 8.09 -17.83 -9.47
CA HIS A 112 8.62 -16.48 -9.42
C HIS A 112 9.56 -16.36 -8.22
N HIS A 113 10.66 -15.63 -8.37
CA HIS A 113 11.66 -15.41 -7.32
C HIS A 113 11.13 -14.74 -6.04
N ARG A 114 9.87 -14.26 -6.04
CA ARG A 114 9.22 -13.61 -4.90
C ARG A 114 8.36 -14.60 -4.09
N ASN A 115 8.14 -15.80 -4.61
CA ASN A 115 7.35 -16.83 -3.95
C ASN A 115 8.12 -17.41 -2.75
N GLY A 116 7.39 -17.86 -1.74
CA GLY A 116 7.96 -18.57 -0.61
C GLY A 116 7.51 -18.01 0.74
N ARG A 117 8.19 -18.45 1.81
CA ARG A 117 7.93 -18.01 3.18
C ARG A 117 8.80 -16.81 3.53
N THR A 118 8.19 -15.80 4.14
CA THR A 118 8.90 -14.59 4.57
C THR A 118 8.16 -13.90 5.72
N ARG A 119 8.75 -12.84 6.27
CA ARG A 119 8.17 -12.01 7.33
C ARG A 119 8.01 -10.58 6.85
N ASN A 120 6.86 -9.99 7.13
CA ASN A 120 6.69 -8.55 6.96
C ASN A 120 7.43 -7.83 8.07
N GLY A 121 8.05 -6.71 7.73
CA GLY A 121 8.76 -5.88 8.69
C GLY A 121 8.89 -4.46 8.18
N LEU A 122 8.70 -3.51 9.10
CA LEU A 122 8.82 -2.09 8.84
C LEU A 122 9.17 -1.30 10.10
N ARG A 123 9.54 -0.03 9.90
CA ARG A 123 9.74 0.96 10.96
C ARG A 123 8.86 2.17 10.71
N LEU A 124 8.17 2.65 11.75
CA LEU A 124 7.60 4.00 11.71
C LEU A 124 8.75 4.99 11.92
N ALA A 125 9.32 5.50 10.82
CA ALA A 125 10.53 6.29 10.84
C ALA A 125 10.30 7.69 11.41
N ALA A 126 9.23 8.35 10.98
CA ALA A 126 8.93 9.71 11.36
C ALA A 126 7.43 10.02 11.31
N ARG A 127 7.04 11.09 11.99
CA ARG A 127 5.78 11.81 11.78
C ARG A 127 6.12 13.27 11.52
N HIS A 128 5.72 13.75 10.35
CA HIS A 128 5.96 15.10 9.87
C HIS A 128 4.69 15.92 10.07
N VAL A 129 4.82 17.15 10.58
CA VAL A 129 3.68 18.07 10.72
C VAL A 129 3.04 18.36 9.37
N ARG A 130 3.88 18.53 8.34
CA ARG A 130 3.48 18.62 6.94
C ARG A 130 4.66 18.26 6.04
N MET A 131 4.36 17.90 4.81
CA MET A 131 5.35 17.73 3.74
C MET A 131 4.80 18.27 2.43
N THR A 132 5.69 18.66 1.52
CA THR A 132 5.32 19.26 0.24
C THR A 132 6.06 18.56 -0.88
N TRP A 133 5.31 18.10 -1.88
CA TRP A 133 5.84 17.52 -3.11
C TRP A 133 5.15 18.17 -4.30
N ASN A 134 5.93 18.51 -5.34
CA ASN A 134 5.36 19.03 -6.59
C ASN A 134 4.39 20.21 -6.41
N GLY A 135 4.56 21.04 -5.36
CA GLY A 135 3.67 22.14 -5.03
C GLY A 135 2.41 21.77 -4.23
N VAL A 136 2.18 20.49 -3.94
CA VAL A 136 1.08 20.00 -3.09
C VAL A 136 1.58 19.78 -1.67
N THR A 137 0.98 20.46 -0.71
CA THR A 137 1.25 20.27 0.72
C THR A 137 0.24 19.31 1.32
N VAL A 138 0.75 18.30 2.03
CA VAL A 138 -0.03 17.33 2.80
C VAL A 138 0.32 17.52 4.27
N GLU A 139 -0.68 17.84 5.08
CA GLU A 139 -0.54 17.93 6.54
C GLU A 139 -0.58 16.53 7.16
N ASP A 140 0.10 16.38 8.30
CA ASP A 140 0.17 15.18 9.13
C ASP A 140 0.53 13.91 8.34
N VAL A 141 1.83 13.72 8.09
CA VAL A 141 2.37 12.62 7.29
C VAL A 141 3.18 11.68 8.16
N VAL A 142 2.91 10.37 8.08
CA VAL A 142 3.83 9.36 8.61
C VAL A 142 4.73 8.81 7.52
N GLU A 143 5.96 8.50 7.90
CA GLU A 143 6.93 7.83 7.05
C GLU A 143 7.18 6.42 7.58
N LEU A 144 6.85 5.42 6.76
CA LEU A 144 7.17 4.03 7.02
C LEU A 144 8.38 3.64 6.18
N ARG A 145 9.31 2.91 6.79
CA ARG A 145 10.47 2.32 6.09
C ARG A 145 10.33 0.81 6.12
N THR A 146 10.20 0.18 4.96
CA THR A 146 10.13 -1.28 4.87
C THR A 146 11.52 -1.90 5.08
N HIS A 147 11.59 -3.20 5.37
CA HIS A 147 12.85 -3.92 5.51
C HIS A 147 13.73 -3.90 4.25
N THR A 148 13.17 -3.62 3.07
CA THR A 148 13.92 -3.48 1.81
C THR A 148 14.52 -2.08 1.63
N GLY A 149 14.22 -1.15 2.54
CA GLY A 149 14.68 0.25 2.49
C GLY A 149 13.71 1.21 1.80
N GLU A 150 12.61 0.71 1.22
CA GLU A 150 11.56 1.56 0.63
C GLU A 150 10.95 2.47 1.70
N GLY A 151 10.96 3.77 1.42
CA GLY A 151 10.24 4.79 2.20
C GLY A 151 8.86 5.04 1.61
N MET A 152 7.84 4.96 2.46
CA MET A 152 6.45 5.19 2.09
C MET A 152 5.87 6.29 2.96
N PHE A 153 5.28 7.31 2.33
CA PHE A 153 4.74 8.49 3.00
C PHE A 153 3.23 8.43 2.94
N PHE A 154 2.58 8.35 4.09
CA PHE A 154 1.12 8.31 4.20
C PHE A 154 0.60 9.57 4.87
N GLY A 155 -0.25 10.31 4.19
CA GLY A 155 -0.93 11.47 4.77
C GLY A 155 -2.18 11.04 5.52
N ARG A 156 -2.47 11.66 6.68
CA ARG A 156 -3.68 11.35 7.44
C ARG A 156 -4.92 11.70 6.63
N GLY A 157 -5.73 10.69 6.30
CA GLY A 157 -6.89 10.84 5.41
C GLY A 157 -6.55 10.79 3.91
N TRP A 158 -5.28 10.69 3.52
CA TRP A 158 -4.87 10.69 2.11
C TRP A 158 -4.53 9.29 1.57
N GLY A 159 -3.99 8.39 2.40
CA GLY A 159 -3.32 7.18 1.89
C GLY A 159 -1.87 7.47 1.50
N LEU A 160 -1.30 6.64 0.62
CA LEU A 160 0.09 6.74 0.14
C LEU A 160 0.24 7.94 -0.80
N VAL A 161 0.91 9.00 -0.34
CA VAL A 161 1.11 10.23 -1.12
C VAL A 161 2.48 10.28 -1.80
N ALA A 162 3.45 9.50 -1.34
CA ALA A 162 4.74 9.36 -2.00
C ALA A 162 5.41 8.05 -1.58
N TRP A 163 6.31 7.54 -2.42
CA TRP A 163 7.23 6.47 -2.06
C TRP A 163 8.59 6.66 -2.73
N SER A 164 9.64 6.11 -2.15
CA SER A 164 10.99 6.11 -2.72
C SER A 164 11.79 4.87 -2.33
N ALA A 165 12.55 4.36 -3.29
CA ALA A 165 13.47 3.25 -3.15
C ALA A 165 14.70 3.48 -4.05
N ALA A 166 15.71 2.62 -3.98
CA ALA A 166 16.91 2.73 -4.82
C ALA A 166 16.61 2.62 -6.33
N TRP A 167 15.49 1.99 -6.70
CA TRP A 167 15.09 1.71 -8.08
C TRP A 167 14.02 2.68 -8.62
N GLY A 168 13.50 3.59 -7.81
CA GLY A 168 12.47 4.51 -8.26
C GLY A 168 11.84 5.31 -7.13
N GLU A 169 11.01 6.28 -7.52
CA GLU A 169 10.23 7.08 -6.60
C GLU A 169 9.00 7.66 -7.30
N SER A 170 7.98 8.01 -6.53
CA SER A 170 6.88 8.84 -7.01
C SER A 170 6.33 9.70 -5.87
N ALA A 171 5.74 10.83 -6.22
CA ALA A 171 5.08 11.69 -5.25
C ALA A 171 3.85 12.36 -5.84
N ILE A 172 2.91 12.71 -4.96
CA ILE A 172 1.69 13.45 -5.28
C ILE A 172 2.03 14.69 -6.12
N ALA A 173 1.25 14.91 -7.18
CA ALA A 173 1.43 15.97 -8.16
C ALA A 173 0.27 16.96 -8.16
N HIS A 174 -0.96 16.47 -8.07
CA HIS A 174 -2.16 17.30 -7.91
C HIS A 174 -3.35 16.45 -7.45
N VAL A 175 -4.31 17.10 -6.78
CA VAL A 175 -5.58 16.47 -6.37
C VAL A 175 -6.54 16.48 -7.55
N LEU A 176 -7.26 15.38 -7.75
CA LEU A 176 -8.26 15.29 -8.80
C LEU A 176 -9.62 15.80 -8.30
N PRO A 177 -10.39 16.50 -9.15
CA PRO A 177 -11.79 16.79 -8.87
C PRO A 177 -12.59 15.51 -8.60
N ALA A 178 -13.66 15.62 -7.81
CA ALA A 178 -14.50 14.45 -7.45
C ALA A 178 -15.04 13.68 -8.67
N HIS A 179 -15.36 14.37 -9.77
CA HIS A 179 -15.86 13.75 -11.00
C HIS A 179 -14.79 12.99 -11.81
N GLU A 180 -13.50 13.14 -11.47
CA GLU A 180 -12.40 12.41 -12.09
C GLU A 180 -11.85 11.29 -11.20
N ALA A 181 -12.46 11.08 -10.02
CA ALA A 181 -11.93 10.19 -8.99
C ALA A 181 -12.20 8.69 -9.22
N ASP A 182 -12.89 8.32 -10.30
CA ASP A 182 -13.45 6.97 -10.46
C ASP A 182 -12.56 6.01 -11.26
N ASN A 183 -11.32 5.81 -10.82
CA ASN A 183 -10.61 4.60 -11.26
C ASN A 183 -11.31 3.36 -10.69
N VAL A 184 -11.76 2.50 -11.59
CA VAL A 184 -12.44 1.25 -11.25
C VAL A 184 -11.37 0.18 -10.97
N PRO A 185 -11.42 -0.52 -9.81
CA PRO A 185 -10.50 -1.60 -9.53
C PRO A 185 -10.66 -2.71 -10.58
N GLU A 186 -9.55 -3.22 -11.09
CA GLU A 186 -9.55 -4.34 -12.01
C GLU A 186 -10.18 -5.58 -11.37
N LYS A 187 -10.81 -6.39 -12.22
CA LYS A 187 -11.51 -7.60 -11.82
C LYS A 187 -10.79 -8.82 -12.38
N GLY A 188 -10.83 -9.91 -11.65
CA GLY A 188 -10.25 -11.20 -12.01
C GLY A 188 -10.55 -12.23 -10.93
N CYS A 189 -10.02 -13.44 -11.08
CA CYS A 189 -10.13 -14.52 -10.09
C CYS A 189 -9.09 -14.37 -8.95
N PHE A 190 -8.89 -13.15 -8.47
CA PHE A 190 -7.79 -12.81 -7.55
C PHE A 190 -7.95 -13.38 -6.13
N GLY A 191 -9.14 -13.87 -5.79
CA GLY A 191 -9.51 -14.36 -4.47
C GLY A 191 -10.94 -13.95 -4.14
#